data_AF-A0AAD7R8W2-F1
#
_entry.id   AF-A0AAD7R8W2-F1
#
_cell.length_a   1.000
_cell.length_b   1.000
_cell.length_c   1.000
_cell.angle_alpha   90.00
_cell.angle_beta   90.00
_cell.angle_gamma   90.00
#
_symmetry.space_group_name_H-M   'P 1'
#
loop_
_entity.id
_entity.type
_entity.pdbx_description
1 polymer ?
#
loop_
_entity_poly.entity_id
_entity_poly.type
_entity_poly.pdbx_seq_one_letter_code
_entity_poly.pdbx_strand_id
1 'polypeptide(L)'
;PIFTLSSVSGESLDLLKIFFNILPPLSNSKEQEELMQQLTEFQVDEIYTVPEVGTVVGGTLYSGICREGERLVVGPTDEGRFLGLKVCSIQRNRSACRVLRAEGGQAATRA
;
A
#
# COMPACT_ATOMS: atom_id res chain seq x y z
N PRO A 1 -0.97 -6.61 -26.06
CA PRO A 1 -0.77 -5.78 -27.28
C PRO A 1 0.68 -5.28 -27.29
N ILE A 2 1.29 -5.15 -28.47
CA ILE A 2 2.65 -4.62 -28.62
C ILE A 2 2.54 -3.18 -29.14
N PHE A 3 3.12 -2.22 -28.42
CA PHE A 3 3.16 -0.80 -28.80
C PHE A 3 4.59 -0.40 -29.09
N THR A 4 4.84 0.24 -30.23
CA THR A 4 6.15 0.82 -30.56
C THR A 4 6.16 2.27 -30.09
N LEU A 5 6.97 2.59 -29.08
CA LEU A 5 7.06 3.92 -28.48
C LEU A 5 8.48 4.45 -28.41
N SER A 6 8.58 5.78 -28.39
CA SER A 6 9.85 6.48 -28.24
C SER A 6 9.84 7.28 -26.94
N SER A 7 10.65 6.85 -25.96
CA SER A 7 10.81 7.54 -24.68
C SER A 7 11.58 8.86 -24.78
N VAL A 8 12.14 9.17 -25.96
CA VAL A 8 12.92 10.40 -26.22
C VAL A 8 12.11 11.44 -26.99
N SER A 9 11.42 11.04 -28.07
CA SER A 9 10.57 11.95 -28.86
C SER A 9 9.13 12.05 -28.32
N GLY A 10 8.74 11.14 -27.42
CA GLY A 10 7.38 11.09 -26.88
C GLY A 10 6.33 10.55 -27.85
N GLU A 11 6.74 10.09 -29.04
CA GLU A 11 5.82 9.52 -30.02
C GLU A 11 5.11 8.30 -29.45
N SER A 12 3.80 8.22 -29.71
CA SER A 12 2.85 7.15 -29.31
C SER A 12 2.61 6.97 -27.81
N LEU A 13 3.09 7.87 -26.95
CA LEU A 13 2.77 7.85 -25.52
C LEU A 13 1.27 8.01 -25.25
N ASP A 14 0.53 8.69 -26.13
CA ASP A 14 -0.92 8.85 -25.99
C ASP A 14 -1.70 7.54 -26.17
N LEU A 15 -1.24 6.64 -27.05
CA LEU A 15 -1.82 5.30 -27.19
C LEU A 15 -1.64 4.48 -25.91
N LEU A 16 -0.50 4.64 -25.26
CA LEU A 16 -0.20 3.97 -24.00
C LEU A 16 -1.07 4.52 -22.84
N LYS A 17 -1.33 5.84 -22.81
CA LYS A 17 -2.29 6.44 -21.86
C LYS A 17 -3.71 5.94 -22.07
N ILE A 18 -4.17 5.87 -23.33
CA ILE A 18 -5.50 5.34 -23.66
C ILE A 18 -5.59 3.87 -23.22
N PHE A 19 -4.55 3.08 -23.47
CA PHE A 19 -4.51 1.68 -23.03
C PHE A 19 -4.57 1.54 -21.51
N PHE A 20 -3.83 2.35 -20.75
CA PHE A 20 -3.94 2.38 -19.29
C PHE A 20 -5.33 2.78 -18.81
N ASN A 21 -6.03 3.65 -19.53
CA ASN A 21 -7.39 4.06 -19.19
C ASN A 21 -8.46 3.00 -19.51
N ILE A 22 -8.13 2.02 -20.37
CA ILE A 22 -8.99 0.88 -20.69
C ILE A 22 -8.79 -0.27 -19.71
N LEU A 23 -7.67 -0.30 -18.99
CA LEU A 23 -7.47 -1.31 -17.96
C LEU A 23 -8.61 -1.17 -16.95
N PRO A 24 -9.34 -2.27 -16.67
CA PRO A 24 -10.36 -2.23 -15.65
C PRO A 24 -9.71 -1.75 -14.35
N PRO A 25 -10.41 -0.93 -13.55
CA PRO A 25 -9.93 -0.61 -12.21
C PRO A 25 -9.59 -1.93 -11.51
N LEU A 26 -8.43 -1.98 -10.86
CA LEU A 26 -7.86 -3.18 -10.25
C LEU A 26 -8.77 -3.84 -9.20
N SER A 27 -9.91 -3.22 -8.84
CA SER A 27 -10.86 -3.70 -7.85
C SER A 27 -12.27 -3.24 -8.21
N ASN A 28 -13.22 -4.17 -8.22
CA ASN A 28 -14.64 -3.81 -8.28
C ASN A 28 -15.03 -3.13 -6.97
N SER A 29 -15.88 -2.10 -7.02
CA SER A 29 -16.32 -1.38 -5.81
C SER A 29 -16.90 -2.30 -4.73
N LYS A 30 -17.52 -3.42 -5.12
CA LYS A 30 -18.03 -4.46 -4.20
C LYS A 30 -16.91 -5.22 -3.49
N GLU A 31 -15.88 -5.66 -4.23
CA GLU A 31 -14.74 -6.38 -3.64
C GLU A 31 -13.97 -5.47 -2.69
N GLN A 32 -13.80 -4.20 -3.05
CA GLN A 32 -13.19 -3.20 -2.19
C GLN A 32 -13.97 -3.01 -0.88
N GLU A 33 -15.31 -2.99 -0.95
CA GLU A 33 -16.15 -2.87 0.23
C GLU A 33 -16.15 -4.13 1.10
N GLU A 34 -16.07 -5.31 0.49
CA GLU A 34 -15.87 -6.58 1.20
C GLU A 34 -14.49 -6.65 1.88
N LEU A 35 -13.42 -6.27 1.17
CA LEU A 35 -12.06 -6.17 1.72
C LEU A 35 -12.00 -5.15 2.86
N MET A 36 -12.72 -4.03 2.75
CA MET A 36 -12.80 -3.01 3.82
C MET A 36 -13.49 -3.51 5.10
N GLN A 37 -14.34 -4.54 5.01
CA GLN A 37 -14.99 -5.17 6.16
C GLN A 37 -14.14 -6.27 6.81
N GLN A 38 -13.08 -6.72 6.15
CA GLN A 38 -12.17 -7.73 6.68
C GLN A 38 -11.20 -7.14 7.71
N LEU A 39 -10.57 -8.03 8.48
CA LEU A 39 -9.54 -7.65 9.42
C LEU A 39 -8.35 -7.04 8.68
N THR A 40 -7.76 -5.98 9.25
CA THR A 40 -6.61 -5.30 8.66
C THR A 40 -5.42 -6.24 8.53
N GLU A 41 -5.06 -6.56 7.29
CA GLU A 41 -3.93 -7.41 6.94
C GLU A 41 -2.89 -6.59 6.17
N PHE A 42 -1.76 -6.35 6.83
CA PHE A 42 -0.64 -5.62 6.25
C PHE A 42 0.54 -6.57 6.05
N GLN A 43 0.88 -6.81 4.79
CA GLN A 43 2.04 -7.61 4.43
C GLN A 43 3.27 -6.72 4.47
N VAL A 44 4.23 -7.07 5.32
CA VAL A 44 5.50 -6.35 5.47
C VAL A 44 6.47 -6.82 4.40
N ASP A 45 6.90 -5.91 3.54
CA ASP A 45 7.93 -6.16 2.53
C ASP A 45 9.30 -5.70 3.03
N GLU A 46 9.35 -4.56 3.71
CA GLU A 46 10.60 -3.91 4.11
C GLU A 46 10.46 -3.26 5.50
N ILE A 47 11.54 -3.29 6.28
CA ILE A 47 11.59 -2.62 7.59
C ILE A 47 12.76 -1.66 7.58
N TYR A 48 12.49 -0.41 7.88
CA TYR A 48 13.43 0.69 7.92
C TYR A 48 13.56 1.21 9.35
N THR A 49 14.78 1.48 9.78
CA THR A 49 15.03 2.21 11.03
C THR A 49 15.58 3.57 10.67
N VAL A 50 14.78 4.61 10.90
CA VAL A 50 15.14 5.98 10.56
C VAL A 50 15.55 6.73 11.83
N PRO A 51 16.74 7.34 11.89
CA PRO A 51 17.17 8.16 13.03
C PRO A 51 16.12 9.25 13.33
N GLU A 52 15.87 9.51 14.62
CA GLU A 52 14.84 10.46 15.12
C GLU A 52 13.37 10.06 14.90
N VAL A 53 13.09 9.26 13.87
CA VAL A 53 11.72 8.92 13.45
C VAL A 53 11.23 7.61 14.06
N GLY A 54 12.12 6.63 14.24
CA GLY A 54 11.80 5.30 14.76
C GLY A 54 11.74 4.23 13.67
N THR A 55 10.95 3.17 13.90
CA THR A 55 10.79 2.06 12.97
C THR A 55 9.69 2.37 11.96
N VAL A 56 10.01 2.24 10.68
CA VAL A 56 9.08 2.40 9.57
C VAL A 56 8.95 1.06 8.86
N VAL A 57 7.74 0.61 8.64
CA VAL A 57 7.42 -0.67 8.02
C VAL A 57 6.81 -0.39 6.65
N GLY A 58 7.55 -0.75 5.59
CA GLY A 58 7.10 -0.71 4.21
C GLY A 58 6.38 -2.01 3.83
N GLY A 59 5.29 -1.91 3.09
CA GLY A 59 4.54 -3.10 2.70
C GLY A 59 3.32 -2.81 1.85
N THR A 60 2.43 -3.79 1.81
CA THR A 60 1.18 -3.71 1.07
C THR A 60 0.02 -4.08 1.98
N LEU A 61 -0.99 -3.21 2.04
CA LEU A 61 -2.23 -3.52 2.74
C LEU A 61 -3.09 -4.42 1.85
N TYR A 62 -3.24 -5.67 2.26
CA TYR A 62 -3.96 -6.70 1.52
C TYR A 62 -5.47 -6.62 1.75
N SER A 63 -5.89 -6.46 3.00
CA SER A 63 -7.31 -6.36 3.39
C SER A 63 -7.51 -5.43 4.59
N GLY A 64 -8.74 -4.96 4.77
CA GLY A 64 -9.17 -4.09 5.86
C GLY A 64 -8.83 -2.61 5.70
N ILE A 65 -8.80 -1.92 6.83
CA ILE A 65 -8.57 -0.47 6.93
C ILE A 65 -7.58 -0.22 8.06
N CYS A 66 -6.47 0.45 7.76
CA CYS A 66 -5.50 0.88 8.75
C CYS A 66 -5.65 2.38 9.01
N ARG A 67 -5.77 2.79 10.28
CA ARG A 67 -5.86 4.20 10.67
C ARG A 67 -4.64 4.63 11.47
N GLU A 68 -4.28 5.90 11.30
CA GLU A 68 -3.30 6.53 12.16
C GLU A 68 -3.78 6.50 13.63
N GLY A 69 -2.90 6.09 14.54
CA GLY A 69 -3.17 5.91 15.96
C GLY A 69 -3.76 4.55 16.34
N GLU A 70 -4.08 3.70 15.36
CA GLU A 70 -4.61 2.36 15.59
C GLU A 70 -3.55 1.43 16.19
N ARG A 71 -3.98 0.47 17.00
CA ARG A 71 -3.10 -0.55 17.57
C ARG A 71 -3.18 -1.78 16.70
N LEU A 72 -2.04 -2.17 16.14
CA LEU A 72 -1.90 -3.38 15.33
C LEU A 72 -0.94 -4.33 16.03
N VAL A 73 -0.90 -5.56 15.53
CA VAL A 73 0.07 -6.57 15.95
C VAL A 73 0.95 -6.92 14.76
N VAL A 74 2.26 -6.94 14.96
CA VAL A 74 3.23 -7.43 13.99
C VAL A 74 3.79 -8.76 14.46
N GLY A 75 3.90 -9.71 13.55
CA GLY A 75 4.49 -11.01 13.83
C GLY A 75 4.30 -11.95 12.64
N PRO A 76 4.77 -13.21 12.76
CA PRO A 76 5.55 -13.75 13.89
C PRO A 76 7.00 -13.26 13.86
N THR A 77 7.51 -12.86 15.02
CA THR A 77 8.96 -12.63 15.20
C THR A 77 9.72 -13.96 15.16
N ASP A 78 11.06 -13.91 15.15
CA ASP A 78 11.90 -15.13 15.18
C ASP A 78 11.61 -16.05 16.38
N GLU A 79 11.04 -15.51 17.46
CA GLU A 79 10.59 -16.27 18.64
C GLU A 79 9.13 -16.77 18.54
N GLY A 80 8.46 -16.57 17.40
CA GLY A 80 7.04 -16.90 17.21
C GLY A 80 6.07 -15.96 17.94
N ARG A 81 6.55 -14.83 18.46
CA ARG A 81 5.74 -13.88 19.23
C ARG A 81 5.16 -12.79 18.33
N PHE A 82 3.98 -12.30 18.72
CA PHE A 82 3.37 -11.11 18.14
C PHE A 82 3.62 -9.91 19.04
N LEU A 83 4.10 -8.83 18.45
CA LEU A 83 4.38 -7.57 19.13
C LEU A 83 3.28 -6.57 18.81
N GLY A 84 2.67 -6.00 19.84
CA GLY A 84 1.72 -4.89 19.67
C GLY A 84 2.48 -3.61 19.29
N LEU A 85 2.02 -2.95 18.24
CA LEU A 85 2.51 -1.64 17.81
C LEU A 85 1.36 -0.66 17.69
N LYS A 86 1.69 0.63 17.71
CA LYS A 86 0.73 1.69 17.43
C LYS A 86 1.16 2.38 16.15
N VAL A 87 0.25 2.49 15.21
CA VAL A 87 0.51 3.21 13.96
C VAL A 87 0.67 4.69 14.29
N CYS A 88 1.84 5.26 14.08
CA CYS A 88 2.12 6.67 14.32
C CYS A 88 1.72 7.55 13.14
N SER A 89 2.00 7.12 11.91
CA SER A 89 1.61 7.82 10.68
C SER A 89 1.62 6.87 9.50
N ILE A 90 0.79 7.12 8.48
CA ILE A 90 0.75 6.28 7.27
C ILE A 90 1.13 7.13 6.05
N GLN A 91 1.93 6.55 5.16
CA GLN A 91 2.30 7.13 3.87
C GLN A 91 1.94 6.20 2.73
N ARG A 92 1.18 6.69 1.74
CA ARG A 92 0.87 5.97 0.49
C ARG A 92 1.51 6.73 -0.66
N ASN A 93 2.35 6.07 -1.46
CA ASN A 93 3.02 6.71 -2.61
C ASN A 93 3.69 8.07 -2.28
N ARG A 94 4.48 8.12 -1.19
CA ARG A 94 5.14 9.35 -0.68
C ARG A 94 4.20 10.47 -0.22
N SER A 95 2.91 10.19 -0.07
CA SER A 95 1.91 11.14 0.43
C SER A 95 1.40 10.71 1.80
N ALA A 96 1.34 11.63 2.76
CA ALA A 96 0.82 11.35 4.09
C ALA A 96 -0.71 11.14 4.04
N CYS A 97 -1.19 10.06 4.65
CA CYS A 97 -2.60 9.73 4.74
C CYS A 97 -2.96 9.31 6.17
N ARG A 98 -4.15 9.71 6.65
CA ARG A 98 -4.63 9.33 7.98
C ARG A 98 -5.33 7.98 8.01
N VAL A 99 -5.83 7.55 6.85
CA VAL A 99 -6.58 6.31 6.67
C VAL A 99 -6.07 5.64 5.41
N LEU A 100 -5.71 4.37 5.54
CA LEU A 100 -5.32 3.51 4.45
C LEU A 100 -6.38 2.42 4.29
N ARG A 101 -6.87 2.25 3.07
CA ARG A 101 -7.87 1.24 2.70
C ARG A 101 -7.22 0.22 1.80
N ALA A 102 -7.66 -1.03 1.89
CA ALA A 102 -7.25 -2.10 0.99
C ALA A 102 -7.76 -1.80 -0.43
N GLU A 103 -6.96 -1.06 -1.17
CA GLU A 103 -7.20 -0.61 -2.54
C GLU A 103 -5.92 -0.84 -3.35
N GLY A 104 -5.43 -2.08 -3.36
CA GLY A 104 -4.38 -2.58 -4.26
C GLY A 104 -3.17 -1.66 -4.46
N GLY A 105 -2.67 -1.00 -3.41
CA GLY A 105 -1.64 0.03 -3.54
C GLY A 105 -0.63 -0.01 -2.40
N GLN A 106 0.65 0.05 -2.76
CA GLN A 106 1.80 0.06 -1.86
C GLN A 106 1.66 1.13 -0.77
N ALA A 107 1.99 0.78 0.47
CA ALA A 107 1.90 1.67 1.61
C ALA A 107 3.08 1.49 2.58
N ALA A 108 3.65 2.60 3.03
CA ALA A 108 4.64 2.64 4.08
C ALA A 108 3.98 3.15 5.37
N THR A 109 4.01 2.34 6.42
CA THR A 109 3.42 2.64 7.72
C THR A 109 4.53 2.91 8.73
N ARG A 110 4.45 4.02 9.46
CA ARG A 110 5.36 4.34 10.57
C ARG A 110 4.80 3.78 11.87
N ALA A 111 5.60 2.99 12.58
CA ALA A 111 5.29 2.39 13.87
C ALA A 111 5.99 3.12 15.03
#